data_AF-A0A8J5RAE8-F1
#
_entry.id   AF-A0A8J5RAE8-F1
#
_cell.length_a   1.000
_cell.length_b   1.000
_cell.length_c   1.000
_cell.angle_alpha   90.00
_cell.angle_beta   90.00
_cell.angle_gamma   90.00
#
_symmetry.space_group_name_H-M   'P 1'
#
loop_
_entity.id
_entity.type
_entity.pdbx_description
1 polymer ?
#
loop_
_entity_poly.entity_id
_entity_poly.type
_entity_poly.pdbx_seq_one_letter_code
_entity_poly.pdbx_strand_id
1 'polypeptide(L)'
;MVGIPNEPLNEGVNLVARQDGYLEDDDFFMGVAYLVAELSKDPCTQLGACIVDERGHFTSTGYNGMPFGCSDDEFPWGKHNEDPLQNKSTFG
;
A
#
# COMPACT_ATOMS: atom_id res chain seq x y z
N MET A 1 50.20 -47.14 8.80
CA MET A 1 49.13 -46.30 8.24
C MET A 1 47.81 -46.92 8.68
N VAL A 2 47.32 -46.53 9.86
CA VAL A 2 46.03 -47.01 10.40
C VAL A 2 45.08 -45.84 10.28
N GLY A 3 43.95 -46.08 9.59
CA GLY A 3 43.06 -45.05 9.05
C GLY A 3 42.46 -44.15 10.12
N ILE A 4 42.37 -42.86 9.77
CA ILE A 4 41.55 -41.88 10.46
C ILE A 4 40.09 -42.38 10.36
N PRO A 5 39.34 -42.49 11.47
CA PRO A 5 37.91 -42.78 11.36
C PRO A 5 37.23 -41.64 10.60
N ASN A 6 36.53 -41.99 9.52
CA ASN A 6 35.61 -41.08 8.85
C ASN A 6 34.40 -40.84 9.77
N GLU A 7 34.50 -39.86 10.65
CA GLU A 7 33.31 -39.24 11.21
C GLU A 7 32.60 -38.49 10.08
N PRO A 8 31.29 -38.72 9.85
CA PRO A 8 30.55 -37.87 8.95
C PRO A 8 30.54 -36.47 9.56
N LEU A 9 31.05 -35.48 8.81
CA LEU A 9 30.80 -34.06 9.06
C LEU A 9 29.29 -33.84 8.91
N ASN A 10 28.52 -34.14 9.96
CA ASN A 10 27.16 -33.65 10.09
C ASN A 10 27.27 -32.20 10.54
N GLU A 11 27.78 -31.34 9.67
CA GLU A 11 27.54 -29.90 9.74
C GLU A 11 26.07 -29.71 9.38
N GLY A 12 25.21 -30.00 10.35
CA GLY A 12 23.81 -29.68 10.30
C GLY A 12 23.71 -28.19 10.03
N VAL A 13 23.24 -27.86 8.83
CA VAL A 13 22.93 -26.49 8.45
C VAL A 13 22.02 -25.95 9.54
N ASN A 14 22.49 -24.96 10.30
CA ASN A 14 21.73 -24.35 11.37
C ASN A 14 20.64 -23.49 10.72
N LEU A 15 19.52 -24.13 10.36
CA LEU A 15 18.38 -23.46 9.78
C LEU A 15 17.75 -22.61 10.88
N VAL A 16 18.06 -21.32 10.86
CA VAL A 16 17.36 -20.34 11.70
C VAL A 16 15.90 -20.34 11.28
N ALA A 17 15.01 -20.64 12.21
CA ALA A 17 13.57 -20.62 11.97
C ALA A 17 13.14 -19.20 11.55
N ARG A 18 12.22 -19.12 10.58
CA ARG A 18 11.57 -17.85 10.23
C ARG A 18 10.83 -17.33 11.46
N GLN A 19 10.80 -16.01 11.63
CA GLN A 19 10.04 -15.41 12.71
C GLN A 19 8.55 -15.73 12.54
N ASP A 20 7.90 -16.21 13.60
CA ASP A 20 6.46 -16.44 13.59
C ASP A 20 5.69 -15.10 13.63
N GLY A 21 4.55 -15.03 12.96
CA GLY A 21 3.67 -13.86 12.99
C GLY A 21 4.20 -12.65 12.22
N TYR A 22 4.98 -12.87 11.15
CA TYR A 22 5.30 -11.80 10.21
C TYR A 22 4.06 -11.39 9.42
N LEU A 23 4.07 -10.16 8.91
CA LEU A 23 2.96 -9.60 8.14
C LEU A 23 2.81 -10.34 6.81
N GLU A 24 1.61 -10.83 6.51
CA GLU A 24 1.30 -11.44 5.21
C GLU A 24 1.19 -10.36 4.13
N ASP A 25 1.48 -10.76 2.89
CA ASP A 25 1.54 -9.82 1.75
C ASP A 25 0.21 -9.07 1.55
N ASP A 26 -0.93 -9.77 1.64
CA ASP A 26 -2.26 -9.17 1.50
C ASP A 26 -2.54 -8.11 2.58
N ASP A 27 -2.16 -8.38 3.84
CA ASP A 27 -2.31 -7.44 4.95
C ASP A 27 -1.39 -6.22 4.76
N PHE A 28 -0.18 -6.45 4.26
CA PHE A 28 0.76 -5.39 3.91
C PHE A 28 0.22 -4.49 2.80
N PHE A 29 -0.27 -5.07 1.70
CA PHE A 29 -0.83 -4.31 0.58
C PHE A 29 -2.08 -3.53 0.98
N MET A 30 -2.97 -4.13 1.75
CA MET A 30 -4.14 -3.45 2.29
C MET A 30 -3.75 -2.33 3.27
N GLY A 31 -2.75 -2.55 4.10
CA GLY A 31 -2.20 -1.51 4.98
C GLY A 31 -1.65 -0.31 4.19
N VAL A 32 -0.94 -0.57 3.09
CA VAL A 32 -0.46 0.49 2.18
C VAL A 32 -1.61 1.22 1.51
N ALA A 33 -2.63 0.51 1.00
CA ALA A 33 -3.81 1.14 0.41
C ALA A 33 -4.52 2.06 1.41
N TYR A 34 -4.64 1.63 2.67
CA TYR A 34 -5.22 2.43 3.73
C TYR A 34 -4.39 3.69 4.02
N LEU A 35 -3.06 3.55 4.15
CA LEU A 35 -2.16 4.71 4.36
C LEU A 35 -2.19 5.70 3.20
N VAL A 36 -2.31 5.21 1.97
CA VAL A 36 -2.44 6.06 0.78
C VAL A 36 -3.77 6.80 0.78
N ALA A 37 -4.84 6.22 1.32
CA ALA A 37 -6.14 6.90 1.46
C ALA A 37 -6.04 8.16 2.31
N GLU A 38 -5.21 8.17 3.36
CA GLU A 38 -4.98 9.31 4.25
C GLU A 38 -4.35 10.53 3.54
N LEU A 39 -3.84 10.36 2.32
CA LEU A 39 -3.38 11.47 1.48
C LEU A 39 -4.54 12.23 0.81
N SER A 40 -5.75 11.65 0.80
CA SER A 40 -6.94 12.28 0.26
C SER A 40 -7.38 13.47 1.12
N LYS A 41 -7.65 14.60 0.45
CA LYS A 41 -8.23 15.79 1.08
C LYS A 41 -9.76 15.85 0.98
N ASP A 42 -10.40 14.83 0.44
CA ASP A 42 -11.87 14.75 0.41
C ASP A 42 -12.39 14.64 1.85
N PRO A 43 -13.20 15.59 2.35
CA PRO A 43 -13.67 15.59 3.74
C PRO A 43 -14.74 14.52 4.01
N CYS A 44 -15.34 13.93 2.97
CA CYS A 44 -16.40 12.93 3.13
C CYS A 44 -15.86 11.50 3.11
N THR A 45 -14.93 11.20 2.20
CA THR A 45 -14.48 9.83 1.93
C THR A 45 -13.01 9.81 1.55
N GLN A 46 -12.19 9.06 2.28
CA GLN A 46 -10.79 8.81 1.94
C GLN A 46 -10.67 7.40 1.35
N LEU A 47 -10.31 7.32 0.07
CA LEU A 47 -10.12 6.07 -0.66
C LEU A 47 -8.68 6.00 -1.14
N GLY A 48 -8.06 4.84 -0.96
CA GLY A 48 -6.72 4.54 -1.43
C GLY A 48 -6.70 3.22 -2.20
N ALA A 49 -5.77 3.14 -3.15
CA ALA A 49 -5.56 1.98 -4.00
C ALA A 49 -4.07 1.76 -4.20
N CYS A 50 -3.67 0.49 -4.25
CA CYS A 50 -2.34 0.06 -4.66
C CYS A 50 -2.48 -1.00 -5.75
N ILE A 51 -1.62 -0.92 -6.78
CA ILE A 51 -1.53 -1.91 -7.85
C ILE A 51 -0.19 -2.63 -7.68
N VAL A 52 -0.26 -3.95 -7.61
CA VAL A 52 0.87 -4.83 -7.33
C VAL A 52 1.05 -5.78 -8.53
N ASP A 53 2.30 -6.07 -8.89
CA ASP A 53 2.62 -7.06 -9.93
C ASP A 53 2.57 -8.50 -9.40
N GLU A 54 2.70 -9.48 -10.28
CA GLU A 54 2.73 -10.91 -9.92
C GLU A 54 3.93 -11.30 -9.03
N ARG A 55 4.90 -10.40 -8.86
CA ARG A 55 6.11 -10.60 -8.05
C ARG A 55 6.01 -9.91 -6.68
N GLY A 56 4.88 -9.27 -6.37
CA GLY A 56 4.65 -8.58 -5.09
C GLY A 56 5.22 -7.16 -5.04
N HIS A 57 5.59 -6.55 -6.17
CA HIS A 57 6.08 -5.17 -6.20
C HIS A 57 4.96 -4.18 -6.51
N PHE A 58 4.96 -3.05 -5.80
CA PHE A 58 4.09 -1.92 -6.14
C PHE A 58 4.46 -1.33 -7.49
N THR A 59 3.51 -1.36 -8.43
CA THR A 59 3.64 -0.68 -9.72
C THR A 59 3.14 0.75 -9.62
N SER A 60 2.07 0.99 -8.84
CA SER A 60 1.54 2.33 -8.60
C SER A 60 0.65 2.37 -7.35
N THR A 61 0.48 3.56 -6.79
CA THR A 61 -0.49 3.86 -5.73
C THR A 61 -1.34 5.07 -6.14
N GLY A 62 -2.49 5.24 -5.50
CA GLY A 62 -3.36 6.39 -5.76
C GLY A 62 -4.45 6.55 -4.71
N TYR A 63 -5.01 7.75 -4.64
CA TYR A 63 -6.11 8.11 -3.75
C TYR A 63 -7.11 9.02 -4.49
N ASN A 64 -8.32 9.18 -3.96
CA ASN A 64 -9.28 10.13 -4.54
C ASN A 64 -8.87 11.58 -4.24
N GLY A 65 -8.78 12.41 -5.27
CA GLY A 65 -8.38 13.81 -5.16
C GLY A 65 -8.82 14.62 -6.37
N MET A 66 -8.64 15.95 -6.33
CA MET A 66 -8.80 16.79 -7.51
C MET A 66 -7.72 16.50 -8.55
N PRO A 67 -7.95 16.79 -9.85
CA PRO A 67 -6.93 16.66 -10.88
C PRO A 67 -5.67 17.45 -10.54
N PHE A 68 -4.52 16.96 -11.02
CA PHE A 68 -3.24 17.64 -10.81
C PHE A 68 -3.28 19.09 -11.33
N GLY A 69 -2.84 20.04 -10.49
CA GLY A 69 -2.87 21.48 -10.79
C GLY A 69 -4.11 22.21 -10.31
N CYS A 70 -5.13 21.50 -9.81
CA CYS A 70 -6.25 22.10 -9.08
C CYS A 70 -5.91 22.11 -7.57
N SER A 71 -5.95 23.29 -6.94
CA SER A 71 -5.78 23.39 -5.50
C SER A 71 -7.02 22.85 -4.78
N ASP A 72 -6.83 21.85 -3.91
CA ASP A 72 -7.91 21.31 -3.06
C ASP A 72 -8.50 22.34 -2.09
N ASP A 73 -7.83 23.49 -1.88
CA ASP A 73 -8.30 24.60 -1.04
C ASP A 73 -9.13 25.62 -1.84
N GLU A 74 -8.94 25.67 -3.16
CA GLU A 74 -9.66 26.59 -4.05
C GLU A 74 -10.92 25.93 -4.65
N PHE A 75 -10.87 24.61 -4.88
CA PHE A 75 -11.98 23.89 -5.47
C PHE A 75 -12.92 23.28 -4.42
N PRO A 76 -14.24 23.47 -4.57
CA PRO A 76 -15.19 23.09 -3.55
C PRO A 76 -15.48 21.58 -3.57
N TRP A 77 -15.44 20.98 -2.38
CA TRP A 77 -15.74 19.56 -2.14
C TRP A 77 -17.24 19.25 -1.99
N GLY A 78 -18.10 20.27 -2.09
CA GLY A 78 -19.54 20.14 -1.88
C GLY A 78 -20.22 19.20 -2.87
N LYS A 79 -21.31 18.55 -2.45
CA LYS A 79 -22.12 17.67 -3.32
C LYS A 79 -23.55 18.20 -3.57
N HIS A 80 -24.01 19.14 -2.73
CA HIS A 80 -25.41 19.60 -2.68
C HIS A 80 -25.54 21.10 -2.32
N ASN A 81 -24.63 21.95 -2.78
CA ASN A 81 -24.75 23.39 -2.66
C ASN A 81 -25.76 23.92 -3.70
N GLU A 82 -26.50 24.96 -3.34
CA GLU A 82 -27.44 25.64 -4.24
C GLU A 82 -26.71 26.31 -5.41
N ASP A 83 -25.49 26.81 -5.17
CA ASP A 83 -24.60 27.30 -6.23
C ASP A 83 -23.92 26.10 -6.91
N PRO A 84 -24.19 25.86 -8.21
CA PRO A 84 -23.55 24.78 -8.96
C PRO A 84 -22.02 24.86 -8.94
N LEU A 85 -21.43 26.07 -8.91
CA LEU A 85 -19.97 26.23 -8.89
C LEU A 85 -19.36 25.80 -7.55
N GLN A 86 -20.18 25.61 -6.51
CA GLN A 86 -19.75 25.11 -5.20
C GLN A 86 -19.90 23.59 -5.07
N ASN A 87 -20.17 22.88 -6.18
CA ASN A 87 -20.30 21.43 -6.21
C ASN A 87 -19.16 20.78 -7.00
N LYS A 88 -18.59 19.73 -6.41
CA LYS A 88 -17.49 18.95 -6.98
C LYS A 88 -17.78 18.38 -8.37
N SER A 89 -19.04 18.03 -8.63
CA SER A 89 -19.46 17.35 -9.86
C SER A 89 -19.69 18.31 -11.03
N THR A 90 -19.62 19.63 -10.80
CA THR A 90 -19.93 20.63 -11.83
C THR A 90 -18.76 20.89 -12.77
N PHE A 91 -17.55 20.51 -12.38
CA PHE A 91 -16.31 20.71 -13.14
C PHE A 91 -15.86 19.44 -13.92
N GLY A 92 -16.73 18.43 -14.02
CA GLY A 92 -16.46 17.15 -14.69
C GLY A 92 -17.13 17.01 -16.05
#